data_AF-A0A8T6UWY2-F1
#
_entry.id   AF-A0A8T6UWY2-F1
#
_cell.length_a   1.000
_cell.length_b   1.000
_cell.length_c   1.000
_cell.angle_alpha   90.00
_cell.angle_beta   90.00
_cell.angle_gamma   90.00
#
_symmetry.space_group_name_H-M   'P 1'
#
loop_
_entity.id
_entity.type
_entity.pdbx_description
1 polymer ?
#
loop_
_entity_poly.entity_id
_entity_poly.type
_entity_poly.pdbx_seq_one_letter_code
_entity_poly.pdbx_strand_id
1 'polypeptide(L)' 'MVAAVLFEAPFSFGGVIFVGPIPIVLGAGPHSFWAILLAVGLTILGFILFLVLRKRG' A
#
# COMPACT_ATOMS: atom_id res chain seq x y z
N MET A 1 -4.09 -1.68 19.68
CA MET A 1 -3.95 -3.04 19.12
C MET A 1 -4.37 -4.12 20.11
N VAL A 2 -3.85 -4.13 21.35
CA VAL A 2 -4.20 -5.15 22.37
C VAL A 2 -5.73 -5.26 22.61
N ALA A 3 -6.44 -4.16 22.81
CA ALA A 3 -7.90 -4.21 22.98
C ALA A 3 -8.65 -4.78 21.75
N ALA A 4 -8.25 -4.42 20.53
CA ALA A 4 -8.90 -4.93 19.32
C ALA A 4 -8.72 -6.45 19.16
N VAL A 5 -7.55 -6.98 19.55
CA VAL A 5 -7.29 -8.42 19.58
C VAL A 5 -8.13 -9.12 20.65
N LEU A 6 -8.29 -8.50 21.83
CA LEU A 6 -9.05 -9.06 22.94
C LEU A 6 -10.57 -9.04 22.72
N PHE A 7 -11.08 -8.11 21.91
CA PHE A 7 -12.50 -7.95 21.63
C PHE A 7 -12.91 -8.42 20.22
N GLU A 8 -12.03 -9.14 19.51
CA GLU A 8 -12.21 -9.55 18.10
C GLU A 8 -12.69 -8.41 17.20
N ALA A 9 -12.33 -7.18 17.55
CA ALA A 9 -12.76 -6.02 16.80
C ALA A 9 -12.02 -5.99 15.47
N PRO A 10 -12.72 -5.75 14.34
CA PRO A 10 -12.08 -5.70 13.03
C PRO A 10 -10.98 -4.64 13.04
N PHE A 11 -9.73 -5.08 12.91
CA PHE A 11 -8.57 -4.20 12.82
C PHE A 11 -7.96 -4.29 11.42
N SER A 12 -7.52 -3.14 10.93
CA SER A 12 -6.81 -3.03 9.65
C SER A 12 -5.33 -2.84 9.91
N PHE A 13 -4.50 -3.66 9.25
CA PHE A 13 -3.06 -3.55 9.23
C PHE A 13 -2.61 -3.33 7.78
N GLY A 14 -1.65 -2.44 7.58
CA GLY A 14 -1.12 -2.12 6.27
C GLY A 14 0.37 -1.80 6.34
N GLY A 15 1.12 -2.24 5.33
CA GLY A 15 2.53 -1.96 5.19
C GLY A 15 2.90 -1.81 3.72
N VAL A 16 3.88 -0.96 3.44
CA VAL A 16 4.46 -0.82 2.10
C VAL A 16 5.95 -1.09 2.20
N ILE A 17 6.44 -2.06 1.44
CA ILE A 17 7.84 -2.44 1.37
C ILE A 17 8.35 -2.06 -0.01
N PHE A 18 9.36 -1.20 -0.11
CA PHE A 18 9.98 -0.88 -1.39
C PHE A 18 11.15 -1.84 -1.65
N VAL A 19 11.05 -2.67 -2.70
CA VAL A 19 12.14 -3.51 -3.21
C VAL A 19 12.62 -2.93 -4.53
N GLY A 20 13.65 -2.08 -4.47
CA GLY A 20 14.04 -1.27 -5.62
C GLY A 20 12.90 -0.32 -6.05
N PRO A 21 12.61 -0.18 -7.36
CA PRO A 21 11.50 0.66 -7.84
C PRO A 21 10.12 -0.01 -7.69
N ILE A 22 10.05 -1.23 -7.16
CA ILE A 22 8.81 -2.02 -7.07
C ILE A 22 8.29 -1.97 -5.63
N PRO A 23 7.19 -1.23 -5.35
CA PRO A 23 6.54 -1.26 -4.05
C PRO A 23 5.68 -2.53 -3.91
N ILE A 24 5.87 -3.22 -2.79
CA ILE A 24 5.09 -4.37 -2.34
C ILE A 24 4.12 -3.86 -1.27
N VAL A 25 2.83 -3.96 -1.53
CA VAL A 25 1.78 -3.50 -0.62
C VAL A 25 1.24 -4.71 0.15
N LEU A 26 1.28 -4.63 1.47
CA LEU A 26 0.71 -5.61 2.39
C LEU A 26 -0.52 -4.97 3.03
N GLY A 27 -1.68 -5.63 2.95
CA GLY A 27 -2.92 -5.16 3.55
C GLY A 27 -3.67 -6.32 4.18
N ALA A 28 -4.03 -6.18 5.45
CA ALA A 28 -4.86 -7.13 6.20
C ALA A 28 -6.00 -6.34 6.87
N GLY A 29 -7.22 -6.88 6.84
CA GLY A 29 -8.40 -6.23 7.40
C GLY A 29 -9.60 -6.26 6.46
N PRO A 30 -10.78 -5.82 6.93
CA PRO A 30 -12.05 -6.02 6.20
C PRO A 30 -12.12 -5.29 4.86
N HIS A 31 -11.36 -4.21 4.72
CA HIS A 31 -11.35 -3.35 3.52
C HIS A 31 -10.02 -3.44 2.75
N SER A 32 -9.28 -4.54 2.95
CA SER A 32 -7.96 -4.78 2.34
C SER A 32 -8.01 -4.75 0.81
N PHE A 33 -9.10 -5.20 0.19
CA PHE A 33 -9.30 -5.09 -1.27
C PHE A 33 -9.25 -3.64 -1.78
N TRP A 34 -9.99 -2.74 -1.14
CA TRP A 34 -10.01 -1.32 -1.51
C TRP A 34 -8.66 -0.64 -1.27
N ALA A 35 -8.00 -0.99 -0.15
CA ALA A 35 -6.67 -0.47 0.17
C ALA A 35 -5.61 -0.92 -0.87
N ILE A 36 -5.64 -2.19 -1.27
CA ILE A 36 -4.75 -2.73 -2.30
C ILE A 36 -5.02 -2.04 -3.64
N LEU A 37 -6.29 -1.87 -4.03
CA LEU A 37 -6.64 -1.21 -5.29
C LEU A 37 -6.12 0.23 -5.35
N LEU A 38 -6.27 0.98 -4.26
CA LEU A 38 -5.77 2.35 -4.16
C LEU A 38 -4.24 2.40 -4.21
N ALA A 39 -3.57 1.49 -3.50
CA ALA A 39 -2.12 1.42 -3.46
C ALA A 39 -1.49 1.01 -4.81
N VAL A 40 -2.15 0.13 -5.57
CA VAL A 40 -1.76 -0.21 -6.95
C VAL A 40 -1.88 1.02 -7.86
N GLY A 41 -2.99 1.76 -7.76
CA GLY A 41 -3.17 3.00 -8.53
C GLY A 41 -2.08 4.04 -8.20
N LEU A 42 -1.79 4.24 -6.92
CA LEU A 42 -0.75 5.17 -6.46
C LEU A 42 0.65 4.74 -6.90
N THR A 43 0.91 3.43 -6.93
CA THR A 43 2.17 2.84 -7.42
C THR A 43 2.37 3.14 -8.90
N ILE A 44 1.35 2.88 -9.72
CA ILE A 44 1.43 3.15 -11.17
C ILE A 44 1.64 4.65 -11.40
N LEU A 45 0.90 5.50 -10.69
CA LEU A 45 1.03 6.95 -10.80
C LEU A 45 2.45 7.41 -10.41
N GLY A 46 2.95 6.96 -9.26
CA GLY A 46 4.31 7.28 -8.79
C GLY A 46 5.39 6.78 -9.74
N PHE A 47 5.23 5.58 -10.30
CA PHE A 47 6.16 5.00 -11.26
C PHE A 47 6.18 5.77 -12.58
N ILE A 48 5.01 6.15 -13.10
CA ILE A 48 4.90 7.00 -14.30
C ILE A 48 5.55 8.36 -14.02
N LEU A 49 5.25 8.99 -12.89
CA LEU A 49 5.84 10.28 -12.50
C LEU A 49 7.37 10.18 -12.42
N PHE A 50 7.87 9.11 -11.80
CA PHE A 50 9.30 8.83 -11.69
C PHE A 50 9.97 8.69 -13.07
N LEU A 51 9.38 7.92 -13.99
CA LEU A 51 9.89 7.78 -15.35
C LEU A 51 9.85 9.10 -16.13
N VAL A 52 8.78 9.88 -15.99
CA VAL A 52 8.65 11.19 -16.65
C VAL A 52 9.67 12.19 -16.13
N LEU A 53 9.86 12.28 -14.81
CA LEU A 53 10.87 13.15 -14.22
C LEU A 53 12.29 12.69 -14.60
N ARG A 54 12.56 11.39 -14.58
CA ARG A 54 13.88 10.85 -14.94
C ARG A 54 14.24 11.08 -16.40
N LYS A 55 13.27 11.12 -17.31
CA LYS A 55 13.52 11.44 -18.73
C LYS A 55 13.90 12.90 -19.00
N ARG A 56 13.73 13.79 -18.02
CA ARG A 56 14.10 15.22 -18.13
C ARG A 56 15.44 15.55 -17.48
N GLY A 57 16.10 14.57 -16.87
CA GLY A 57 17.43 14.70 -16.25
C GLY A 57 18.52 14.06 -17.11
#